data_AF-A0A3D0U2W1-F1
#
_entry.id   AF-A0A3D0U2W1-F1
#
_cell.length_a   1.000
_cell.length_b   1.000
_cell.length_c   1.000
_cell.angle_alpha   90.00
_cell.angle_beta   90.00
_cell.angle_gamma   90.00
#
_symmetry.space_group_name_H-M   'P 1'
#
loop_
_entity.id
_entity.type
_entity.pdbx_description
1 polymer ?
#
loop_
_entity_poly.entity_id
_entity_poly.type
_entity_poly.pdbx_seq_one_letter_code
_entity_poly.pdbx_strand_id
1 'polypeptide(L)'
;MENRYRILVEGALSGFAHVANHKSQQWFNAHFPAAVLAGVSILTEFTDLTDDCSAGIERSIHHVIDTHQEFFACSLFDDHQFETIAPDVACSRLEQALLDNARCLTSSGHGVIFGTLGIKFILALGKPVPSNIIEALETIIAWTEEDNPKRYYGVADYKAQAVALGEAASVHDVDAAIDVILANQDCVFPDQSIAGEHYFFTGDKLHELTHAQALHWLNQLGYTQLASAGLENLKQQLVLNRQAPDKGECHRLQVYLDPFMEAFWTRPFSDPHHIKLAGAVMEFSRRRNPRQAAGFLKDVAVYWELLP
;
A
#
# COMPACT_ATOMS: atom_id res chain seq x y z
N MET A 1 -20.83 -6.98 -4.18
CA MET A 1 -19.60 -7.51 -4.79
C MET A 1 -19.95 -8.73 -5.64
N GLU A 2 -19.44 -8.83 -6.87
CA GLU A 2 -19.62 -10.03 -7.71
C GLU A 2 -18.99 -11.27 -7.06
N ASN A 3 -19.54 -12.46 -7.35
CA ASN A 3 -19.09 -13.70 -6.72
C ASN A 3 -17.59 -13.99 -6.95
N ARG A 4 -17.07 -13.71 -8.15
CA ARG A 4 -15.65 -13.91 -8.47
C ARG A 4 -14.71 -13.06 -7.60
N TYR A 5 -15.06 -11.79 -7.40
CA TYR A 5 -14.26 -10.88 -6.57
C TYR A 5 -14.39 -11.20 -5.09
N ARG A 6 -15.56 -11.69 -4.65
CA ARG A 6 -15.73 -12.19 -3.29
C ARG A 6 -14.74 -13.31 -2.96
N ILE A 7 -14.55 -14.28 -3.85
CA ILE A 7 -13.60 -15.39 -3.65
C ILE A 7 -12.16 -14.86 -3.53
N LEU A 8 -11.77 -13.91 -4.40
CA LEU A 8 -10.43 -13.29 -4.33
C LEU A 8 -10.22 -12.54 -3.02
N VAL A 9 -11.23 -11.80 -2.55
CA VAL A 9 -11.16 -11.06 -1.28
C VAL A 9 -11.05 -12.01 -0.09
N GLU A 10 -11.87 -13.08 -0.05
CA GLU A 10 -11.81 -14.08 1.01
C GLU A 10 -10.45 -14.80 1.04
N GLY A 11 -9.93 -15.15 -0.14
CA GLY A 11 -8.59 -15.74 -0.29
C GLY A 11 -7.49 -14.79 0.18
N ALA A 12 -7.54 -13.51 -0.20
CA ALA A 12 -6.55 -12.52 0.20
C ALA A 12 -6.60 -12.18 1.69
N LEU A 13 -7.79 -12.05 2.28
CA LEU A 13 -7.95 -11.89 3.74
C LEU A 13 -7.40 -13.11 4.48
N SER A 14 -7.69 -14.32 3.99
CA SER A 14 -7.09 -15.55 4.52
C SER A 14 -5.56 -15.56 4.37
N GLY A 15 -5.04 -14.95 3.30
CA GLY A 15 -3.61 -14.84 3.08
C GLY A 15 -2.87 -14.02 4.11
N PHE A 16 -3.48 -13.00 4.72
CA PHE A 16 -2.88 -12.34 5.89
C PHE A 16 -2.70 -13.32 7.07
N ALA A 17 -3.64 -14.24 7.30
CA ALA A 17 -3.49 -15.27 8.32
C ALA A 17 -2.41 -16.30 7.97
N HIS A 18 -2.30 -16.71 6.70
CA HIS A 18 -1.22 -17.61 6.27
C HIS A 18 0.16 -16.95 6.42
N VAL A 19 0.28 -15.67 6.08
CA VAL A 19 1.49 -14.88 6.31
C VAL A 19 1.87 -14.87 7.80
N ALA A 20 0.91 -14.54 8.68
CA ALA A 20 1.17 -14.51 10.13
C ALA A 20 1.61 -15.88 10.68
N ASN A 21 1.11 -16.98 10.11
CA ASN A 21 1.44 -18.34 10.53
C ASN A 21 2.80 -18.84 10.00
N HIS A 22 3.31 -18.30 8.90
CA HIS A 22 4.53 -18.80 8.26
C HIS A 22 5.82 -18.48 9.06
N LYS A 23 5.76 -17.59 10.09
CA LYS A 23 6.82 -17.21 11.06
C LYS A 23 8.20 -16.79 10.51
N SER A 24 8.46 -16.97 9.22
CA SER A 24 9.64 -16.51 8.51
C SER A 24 9.21 -15.39 7.58
N GLN A 25 9.74 -14.19 7.86
CA GLN A 25 9.51 -12.90 7.19
C GLN A 25 8.30 -12.09 7.70
N GLN A 26 8.57 -11.43 8.84
CA GLN A 26 8.28 -10.03 9.16
C GLN A 26 7.47 -9.30 8.09
N TRP A 27 6.20 -8.97 8.37
CA TRP A 27 5.21 -8.09 7.69
C TRP A 27 5.27 -7.85 6.16
N PHE A 28 6.43 -7.80 5.53
CA PHE A 28 6.69 -7.69 4.10
C PHE A 28 5.93 -8.71 3.25
N ASN A 29 5.75 -9.95 3.71
CA ASN A 29 4.95 -10.93 2.97
C ASN A 29 3.46 -10.57 2.91
N ALA A 30 2.99 -9.65 3.75
CA ALA A 30 1.64 -9.11 3.65
C ALA A 30 1.43 -8.26 2.37
N HIS A 31 2.48 -7.93 1.62
CA HIS A 31 2.35 -7.25 0.32
C HIS A 31 1.57 -8.07 -0.69
N PHE A 32 1.71 -9.41 -0.69
CA PHE A 32 1.04 -10.28 -1.65
C PHE A 32 -0.49 -10.30 -1.48
N PRO A 33 -1.06 -10.62 -0.30
CA PRO A 33 -2.50 -10.51 -0.12
C PRO A 33 -3.01 -9.07 -0.28
N ALA A 34 -2.22 -8.06 0.14
CA ALA A 34 -2.56 -6.65 -0.07
C ALA A 34 -2.64 -6.27 -1.56
N ALA A 35 -1.77 -6.81 -2.41
CA ALA A 35 -1.78 -6.59 -3.85
C ALA A 35 -3.04 -7.17 -4.50
N VAL A 36 -3.48 -8.35 -4.07
CA VAL A 36 -4.75 -8.95 -4.53
C VAL A 36 -5.94 -8.06 -4.15
N LEU A 37 -6.00 -7.59 -2.90
CA LEU A 37 -7.06 -6.67 -2.46
C LEU A 37 -7.06 -5.36 -3.24
N ALA A 38 -5.89 -4.77 -3.49
CA ALA A 38 -5.77 -3.56 -4.31
C ALA A 38 -6.25 -3.79 -5.75
N GLY A 39 -5.88 -4.91 -6.37
CA GLY A 39 -6.35 -5.28 -7.70
C GLY A 39 -7.87 -5.44 -7.78
N VAL A 40 -8.48 -6.08 -6.78
CA VAL A 40 -9.95 -6.15 -6.67
C VAL A 40 -10.57 -4.76 -6.51
N SER A 41 -9.94 -3.86 -5.75
CA SER A 41 -10.40 -2.47 -5.63
C SER A 41 -10.46 -1.80 -7.00
N ILE A 42 -9.39 -1.92 -7.79
CA ILE A 42 -9.33 -1.37 -9.16
C ILE A 42 -10.49 -1.93 -10.00
N LEU A 43 -10.63 -3.26 -10.06
CA LEU A 43 -11.65 -3.92 -10.88
C LEU A 43 -13.10 -3.62 -10.48
N THR A 44 -13.33 -3.22 -9.23
CA THR A 44 -14.69 -2.93 -8.72
C THR A 44 -15.04 -1.44 -8.76
N GLU A 45 -14.05 -0.56 -8.67
CA GLU A 45 -14.25 0.90 -8.59
C GLU A 45 -14.04 1.61 -9.94
N PHE A 46 -13.30 0.99 -10.85
CA PHE A 46 -12.99 1.54 -12.17
C PHE A 46 -13.89 0.92 -13.25
N THR A 47 -15.10 1.47 -13.41
CA THR A 47 -16.15 0.90 -14.27
C THR A 47 -16.03 1.20 -15.77
N ASP A 48 -15.12 2.10 -16.14
CA ASP A 48 -14.82 2.57 -17.51
C ASP A 48 -13.51 1.99 -18.07
N LEU A 49 -12.94 0.97 -17.41
CA LEU A 49 -11.82 0.21 -17.98
C LEU A 49 -12.26 -0.56 -19.22
N THR A 50 -11.34 -0.72 -20.17
CA THR A 50 -11.57 -1.65 -21.29
C THR A 50 -11.54 -3.10 -20.78
N ASP A 51 -12.19 -4.00 -21.51
CA ASP A 51 -12.16 -5.43 -21.21
C ASP A 51 -10.73 -5.97 -21.16
N ASP A 52 -9.87 -5.53 -22.09
CA ASP A 52 -8.46 -5.93 -22.16
C ASP A 52 -7.65 -5.46 -20.93
N CYS A 53 -7.89 -4.23 -20.47
CA CYS A 53 -7.25 -3.69 -19.26
C CYS A 53 -7.70 -4.47 -18.01
N SER A 54 -9.00 -4.73 -17.89
CA SER A 54 -9.57 -5.51 -16.79
C SER A 54 -9.01 -6.94 -16.78
N ALA A 55 -8.95 -7.59 -17.93
CA ALA A 55 -8.34 -8.91 -18.07
C ALA A 55 -6.84 -8.90 -17.75
N GLY A 56 -6.14 -7.81 -18.05
CA GLY A 56 -4.76 -7.58 -17.64
C GLY A 56 -4.59 -7.58 -16.13
N ILE A 57 -5.42 -6.81 -15.42
CA ILE A 57 -5.41 -6.74 -13.95
C ILE A 57 -5.72 -8.12 -13.33
N GLU A 58 -6.71 -8.82 -13.86
CA GLU A 58 -7.05 -10.18 -13.40
C GLU A 58 -5.88 -11.15 -13.57
N ARG A 59 -5.17 -11.11 -14.72
CA ARG A 59 -3.95 -11.91 -14.93
C ARG A 59 -2.87 -11.56 -13.91
N SER A 60 -2.66 -10.28 -13.60
CA SER A 60 -1.70 -9.84 -12.59
C SER A 60 -2.06 -10.35 -11.19
N ILE A 61 -3.35 -10.32 -10.81
CA ILE A 61 -3.83 -10.89 -9.54
C ILE A 61 -3.53 -12.39 -9.48
N HIS A 62 -3.88 -13.13 -10.54
CA HIS A 62 -3.62 -14.56 -10.60
C HIS A 62 -2.13 -14.89 -10.58
N HIS A 63 -1.29 -14.09 -11.24
CA HIS A 63 0.15 -14.26 -11.17
C HIS A 63 0.70 -14.17 -9.73
N VAL A 64 0.22 -13.21 -8.93
CA VAL A 64 0.59 -13.09 -7.51
C VAL A 64 0.16 -14.34 -6.73
N ILE A 65 -1.07 -14.80 -6.94
CA ILE A 65 -1.62 -16.00 -6.27
C ILE A 65 -0.83 -17.25 -6.64
N ASP A 66 -0.53 -17.42 -7.93
CA ASP A 66 0.14 -18.61 -8.46
C ASP A 66 1.63 -18.67 -8.08
N THR A 67 2.27 -17.52 -7.88
CA THR A 67 3.69 -17.43 -7.50
C THR A 67 3.90 -17.57 -5.99
N HIS A 68 2.90 -17.22 -5.18
CA HIS A 68 2.95 -17.23 -3.71
C HIS A 68 1.87 -18.11 -3.10
N GLN A 69 1.69 -19.32 -3.65
CA GLN A 69 0.60 -20.24 -3.30
C GLN A 69 0.54 -20.55 -1.79
N GLU A 70 1.68 -20.50 -1.09
CA GLU A 70 1.76 -20.68 0.36
C GLU A 70 0.87 -19.70 1.15
N PHE A 71 0.61 -18.51 0.59
CA PHE A 71 -0.28 -17.51 1.20
C PHE A 71 -1.73 -17.59 0.71
N PHE A 72 -2.05 -18.45 -0.25
CA PHE A 72 -3.40 -18.55 -0.84
C PHE A 72 -3.96 -19.97 -0.87
N ALA A 73 -3.27 -20.92 -0.23
CA ALA A 73 -3.55 -22.35 -0.32
C ALA A 73 -4.96 -22.76 0.14
N CYS A 74 -5.56 -22.06 1.11
CA CYS A 74 -6.95 -22.29 1.53
C CYS A 74 -7.64 -21.02 2.02
N SER A 75 -8.93 -20.87 1.68
CA SER A 75 -9.81 -19.87 2.30
C SER A 75 -10.19 -20.34 3.71
N LEU A 76 -10.04 -19.47 4.69
CA LEU A 76 -10.43 -19.74 6.08
C LEU A 76 -11.91 -19.47 6.34
N PHE A 77 -12.63 -18.88 5.38
CA PHE A 77 -14.07 -18.58 5.52
C PHE A 77 -14.96 -19.84 5.51
N ASP A 78 -14.44 -20.94 4.96
CA ASP A 78 -15.12 -22.24 4.94
C ASP A 78 -14.62 -23.17 6.06
N ASP A 79 -13.66 -22.71 6.89
CA ASP A 79 -13.13 -23.48 8.01
C ASP A 79 -13.96 -23.26 9.29
N HIS A 80 -14.73 -24.27 9.67
CA HIS A 80 -15.59 -24.25 10.86
C HIS A 80 -14.83 -24.36 12.19
N GLN A 81 -13.50 -24.45 12.17
CA GLN A 81 -12.68 -24.51 13.39
C GLN A 81 -12.52 -23.15 14.07
N PHE A 82 -12.72 -22.04 13.35
CA PHE A 82 -12.55 -20.70 13.88
C PHE A 82 -13.91 -20.06 14.21
N GLU A 83 -13.96 -19.36 15.33
CA GLU A 83 -15.11 -18.50 15.64
C GLU A 83 -15.18 -17.37 14.61
N THR A 84 -16.39 -16.98 14.22
CA THR A 84 -16.60 -15.84 13.31
C THR A 84 -16.99 -14.60 14.08
N ILE A 85 -16.40 -13.46 13.70
CA ILE A 85 -16.64 -12.14 14.29
C ILE A 85 -17.48 -11.31 13.33
N ALA A 86 -18.46 -10.56 13.85
CA ALA A 86 -19.25 -9.63 13.04
C ALA A 86 -18.38 -8.51 12.44
N PRO A 87 -18.67 -8.01 11.22
CA PRO A 87 -17.85 -7.00 10.54
C PRO A 87 -17.55 -5.75 11.36
N ASP A 88 -18.54 -5.21 12.07
CA ASP A 88 -18.40 -4.03 12.92
C ASP A 88 -17.41 -4.27 14.07
N VAL A 89 -17.52 -5.41 14.74
CA VAL A 89 -16.59 -5.81 15.81
C VAL A 89 -15.18 -6.04 15.27
N ALA A 90 -15.06 -6.68 14.11
CA ALA A 90 -13.78 -6.89 13.44
C ALA A 90 -13.11 -5.56 13.06
N CYS A 91 -13.86 -4.62 12.49
CA CYS A 91 -13.34 -3.31 12.13
C CYS A 91 -12.98 -2.46 13.35
N SER A 92 -13.74 -2.52 14.45
CA SER A 92 -13.37 -1.84 15.70
C SER A 92 -12.06 -2.38 16.30
N ARG A 93 -11.81 -3.68 16.19
CA ARG A 93 -10.53 -4.28 16.60
C ARG A 93 -9.36 -3.76 15.75
N LEU A 94 -9.52 -3.73 14.42
CA LEU A 94 -8.50 -3.20 13.53
C LEU A 94 -8.27 -1.69 13.72
N GLU A 95 -9.32 -0.92 13.96
CA GLU A 95 -9.21 0.50 14.32
C GLU A 95 -8.35 0.67 15.58
N GLN A 96 -8.59 -0.14 16.62
CA GLN A 96 -7.81 -0.09 17.85
C GLN A 96 -6.33 -0.45 17.62
N ALA A 97 -6.04 -1.46 16.79
CA ALA A 97 -4.68 -1.84 16.42
C ALA A 97 -3.97 -0.75 15.60
N LEU A 98 -4.71 0.01 14.80
CA LEU A 98 -4.17 1.10 13.98
C LEU A 98 -3.85 2.37 14.77
N LEU A 99 -4.39 2.57 15.97
CA LEU A 99 -4.24 3.84 16.71
C LEU A 99 -2.78 4.21 16.95
N ASP A 100 -1.94 3.26 17.35
CA ASP A 100 -0.52 3.54 17.63
C ASP A 100 0.28 3.68 16.32
N ASN A 101 0.01 2.83 15.34
CA ASN A 101 0.56 2.91 13.99
C ASN A 101 0.20 4.21 13.26
N ALA A 102 -0.97 4.81 13.55
CA ALA A 102 -1.40 6.08 13.00
C ALA A 102 -0.81 7.29 13.74
N ARG A 103 -0.23 7.11 14.94
CA ARG A 103 0.38 8.19 15.73
C ARG A 103 1.89 8.26 15.61
N CYS A 104 2.52 7.15 15.25
CA CYS A 104 3.96 7.03 15.07
C CYS A 104 4.24 6.49 13.68
N LEU A 105 5.05 7.19 12.89
CA LEU A 105 5.51 6.66 11.62
C LEU A 105 6.30 5.37 11.87
N THR A 106 5.89 4.29 11.23
CA THR A 106 6.60 3.00 11.26
C THR A 106 6.58 2.38 9.87
N SER A 107 7.70 1.78 9.46
CA SER A 107 7.85 1.08 8.18
C SER A 107 7.14 1.81 7.04
N SER A 108 7.43 3.08 6.76
CA SER A 108 6.83 3.81 5.62
C SER A 108 5.28 3.75 5.50
N GLY A 109 4.56 3.59 6.61
CA GLY A 109 3.08 3.56 6.65
C GLY A 109 2.46 2.17 6.42
N HIS A 110 3.23 1.09 6.41
CA HIS A 110 2.75 -0.26 6.10
C HIS A 110 1.57 -0.73 6.96
N GLY A 111 1.64 -0.53 8.29
CA GLY A 111 0.55 -0.95 9.17
C GLY A 111 -0.78 -0.26 8.83
N VAL A 112 -0.74 1.04 8.53
CA VAL A 112 -1.90 1.81 8.05
C VAL A 112 -2.41 1.27 6.72
N ILE A 113 -1.54 0.98 5.76
CA ILE A 113 -1.91 0.43 4.45
C ILE A 113 -2.62 -0.92 4.61
N PHE A 114 -2.03 -1.87 5.35
CA PHE A 114 -2.60 -3.21 5.53
C PHE A 114 -3.90 -3.19 6.33
N GLY A 115 -3.94 -2.46 7.44
CA GLY A 115 -5.13 -2.37 8.27
C GLY A 115 -6.29 -1.70 7.53
N THR A 116 -6.01 -0.67 6.72
CA THR A 116 -7.04 -0.01 5.90
C THR A 116 -7.63 -0.96 4.86
N LEU A 117 -6.80 -1.72 4.14
CA LEU A 117 -7.28 -2.73 3.20
C LEU A 117 -8.14 -3.78 3.91
N GLY A 118 -7.71 -4.24 5.09
CA GLY A 118 -8.50 -5.13 5.94
C GLY A 118 -9.88 -4.56 6.26
N ILE A 119 -9.94 -3.35 6.82
CA ILE A 119 -11.22 -2.67 7.15
C ILE A 119 -12.10 -2.52 5.91
N LYS A 120 -11.56 -1.97 4.82
CA LYS A 120 -12.30 -1.72 3.57
C LYS A 120 -12.98 -3.00 3.06
N PHE A 121 -12.24 -4.10 3.01
CA PHE A 121 -12.75 -5.34 2.44
C PHE A 121 -13.60 -6.18 3.40
N ILE A 122 -13.38 -6.09 4.72
CA ILE A 122 -14.30 -6.66 5.72
C ILE A 122 -15.67 -6.00 5.61
N LEU A 123 -15.72 -4.66 5.53
CA LEU A 123 -16.97 -3.92 5.32
C LEU A 123 -17.62 -4.27 3.98
N ALA A 124 -16.83 -4.36 2.90
CA ALA A 124 -17.34 -4.68 1.57
C ALA A 124 -17.90 -6.11 1.45
N LEU A 125 -17.34 -7.07 2.21
CA LEU A 125 -17.88 -8.44 2.29
C LEU A 125 -19.22 -8.47 3.04
N GLY A 126 -19.38 -7.66 4.08
CA GLY A 126 -20.64 -7.52 4.82
C GLY A 126 -21.12 -8.79 5.52
N LYS A 127 -20.21 -9.76 5.77
CA LYS A 127 -20.50 -11.03 6.44
C LYS A 127 -19.50 -11.30 7.57
N PRO A 128 -19.84 -12.15 8.56
CA PRO A 128 -18.90 -12.54 9.60
C PRO A 128 -17.58 -13.07 9.05
N VAL A 129 -16.48 -12.72 9.72
CA VAL A 129 -15.10 -13.03 9.32
C VAL A 129 -14.47 -13.95 10.37
N PRO A 130 -13.74 -15.01 9.99
CA PRO A 130 -12.97 -15.83 10.92
C PRO A 130 -12.07 -14.99 11.84
N SER A 131 -12.07 -15.27 13.15
CA SER A 131 -11.35 -14.48 14.16
C SER A 131 -9.84 -14.44 13.93
N ASN A 132 -9.28 -15.55 13.44
CA ASN A 132 -7.86 -15.71 13.15
C ASN A 132 -7.37 -14.77 12.04
N ILE A 133 -8.22 -14.37 11.08
CA ILE A 133 -7.90 -13.33 10.08
C ILE A 133 -7.68 -11.99 10.76
N ILE A 134 -8.53 -11.65 11.75
CA ILE A 134 -8.43 -10.39 12.49
C ILE A 134 -7.18 -10.39 13.37
N GLU A 135 -6.95 -11.48 14.11
CA GLU A 135 -5.75 -11.65 14.94
C GLU A 135 -4.46 -11.59 14.11
N ALA A 136 -4.47 -12.14 12.90
CA ALA A 136 -3.34 -12.07 11.99
C ALA A 136 -3.08 -10.65 11.48
N LEU A 137 -4.13 -9.91 11.11
CA LEU A 137 -4.00 -8.50 10.72
C LEU A 137 -3.46 -7.64 11.87
N GLU A 138 -3.97 -7.82 13.09
CA GLU A 138 -3.45 -7.16 14.29
C GLU A 138 -1.95 -7.49 14.50
N THR A 139 -1.58 -8.76 14.34
CA THR A 139 -0.19 -9.22 14.44
C THR A 139 0.70 -8.57 13.39
N ILE A 140 0.25 -8.50 12.13
CA ILE A 140 1.00 -7.89 11.03
C ILE A 140 1.17 -6.38 11.24
N ILE A 141 0.13 -5.69 11.71
CA ILE A 141 0.20 -4.27 12.07
C ILE A 141 1.20 -4.05 13.22
N ALA A 142 1.22 -4.93 14.22
CA ALA A 142 2.21 -4.84 15.28
C ALA A 142 3.64 -5.09 14.77
N TRP A 143 3.84 -6.04 13.85
CA TRP A 143 5.14 -6.31 13.25
C TRP A 143 5.71 -5.13 12.47
N THR A 144 4.87 -4.27 11.88
CA THR A 144 5.38 -3.07 11.17
C THR A 144 6.01 -2.06 12.13
N GLU A 145 5.75 -2.15 13.43
CA GLU A 145 6.38 -1.32 14.45
C GLU A 145 7.84 -1.72 14.70
N GLU A 146 8.21 -2.98 14.47
CA GLU A 146 9.57 -3.52 14.60
C GLU A 146 10.40 -3.24 13.33
N ASP A 147 10.59 -1.96 13.00
CA ASP A 147 11.31 -1.52 11.81
C ASP A 147 12.80 -1.22 12.07
N ASN A 148 13.60 -1.19 11.00
CA ASN A 148 14.98 -0.71 11.05
C ASN A 148 15.03 0.81 11.33
N PRO A 149 15.59 1.27 12.46
CA PRO A 149 15.68 2.70 12.77
C PRO A 149 16.46 3.53 11.74
N LYS A 150 17.32 2.88 10.94
CA LYS A 150 18.15 3.51 9.90
C LYS A 150 17.55 3.42 8.48
N ARG A 151 16.24 3.14 8.36
CA ARG A 151 15.54 3.02 7.07
C ARG A 151 15.82 4.19 6.13
N TYR A 152 15.76 5.41 6.65
CA TYR A 152 15.91 6.63 5.85
C TYR A 152 17.38 7.06 5.79
N TYR A 153 17.82 7.44 4.60
CA TYR A 153 19.20 7.82 4.35
C TYR A 153 19.65 8.98 5.24
N GLY A 154 20.84 8.86 5.84
CA GLY A 154 21.40 9.87 6.73
C GLY A 154 20.71 10.00 8.09
N VAL A 155 19.70 9.19 8.39
CA VAL A 155 18.97 9.23 9.67
C VAL A 155 19.37 8.03 10.53
N ALA A 156 19.90 8.30 11.72
CA ALA A 156 20.38 7.26 12.64
C ALA A 156 19.23 6.48 13.32
N ASP A 157 18.15 7.18 13.64
CA ASP A 157 16.93 6.62 14.23
C ASP A 157 15.76 7.55 13.91
N TYR A 158 14.95 7.21 12.92
CA TYR A 158 13.81 8.05 12.52
C TYR A 158 12.64 7.99 13.52
N LYS A 159 12.60 6.98 14.40
CA LYS A 159 11.55 6.83 15.41
C LYS A 159 11.84 7.66 16.65
N ALA A 160 13.12 7.92 16.95
CA ALA A 160 13.55 8.70 18.11
C ALA A 160 13.79 10.20 17.82
N GLN A 161 13.85 10.60 16.54
CA GLN A 161 14.19 11.96 16.14
C GLN A 161 12.96 12.78 15.74
N ALA A 162 12.87 14.00 16.25
CA ALA A 162 11.86 14.95 15.79
C ALA A 162 12.18 15.39 14.36
N VAL A 163 11.25 15.18 13.43
CA VAL A 163 11.39 15.58 12.02
C VAL A 163 10.93 17.02 11.85
N ALA A 164 11.81 17.89 11.36
CA ALA A 164 11.45 19.27 11.01
C ALA A 164 10.62 19.27 9.72
N LEU A 165 9.31 19.53 9.85
CA LEU A 165 8.36 19.31 8.74
C LEU A 165 8.53 20.24 7.54
N GLY A 166 9.09 21.45 7.72
CA GLY A 166 9.27 22.40 6.62
C GLY A 166 7.97 22.65 5.84
N GLU A 167 8.02 22.53 4.51
CA GLU A 167 6.85 22.66 3.62
C GLU A 167 5.74 21.66 3.92
N ALA A 168 6.08 20.44 4.38
CA ALA A 168 5.10 19.41 4.72
C ALA A 168 4.22 19.81 5.92
N ALA A 169 4.61 20.83 6.71
CA ALA A 169 3.76 21.38 7.76
C ALA A 169 2.45 21.99 7.23
N SER A 170 2.44 22.44 5.96
CA SER A 170 1.27 23.04 5.30
C SER A 170 0.25 22.02 4.76
N VAL A 171 0.63 20.74 4.71
CA VAL A 171 -0.25 19.66 4.29
C VAL A 171 -1.39 19.54 5.32
N HIS A 172 -2.63 19.63 4.87
CA HIS A 172 -3.81 19.59 5.75
C HIS A 172 -4.81 18.51 5.34
N ASP A 173 -4.64 17.93 4.17
CA ASP A 173 -5.38 16.78 3.68
C ASP A 173 -4.52 15.94 2.73
N VAL A 174 -5.09 14.84 2.25
CA VAL A 174 -4.42 13.92 1.32
C VAL A 174 -4.12 14.58 -0.02
N ASP A 175 -5.01 15.42 -0.55
CA ASP A 175 -4.81 16.03 -1.87
C ASP A 175 -3.59 16.99 -1.85
N ALA A 176 -3.45 17.79 -0.79
CA ALA A 176 -2.26 18.60 -0.52
C ALA A 176 -0.99 17.75 -0.34
N ALA A 177 -1.12 16.56 0.28
CA ALA A 177 0.00 15.62 0.39
C ALA A 177 0.46 15.14 -0.99
N ILE A 178 -0.47 14.84 -1.91
CA ILE A 178 -0.11 14.41 -3.28
C ILE A 178 0.69 15.49 -4.00
N ASP A 179 0.35 16.77 -3.85
CA ASP A 179 1.10 17.84 -4.49
C ASP A 179 2.55 17.92 -3.99
N VAL A 180 2.77 17.66 -2.68
CA VAL A 180 4.12 17.54 -2.11
C VAL A 180 4.84 16.28 -2.59
N ILE A 181 4.13 15.15 -2.69
CA ILE A 181 4.68 13.90 -3.25
C ILE A 181 5.20 14.15 -4.65
N LEU A 182 4.42 14.81 -5.50
CA LEU A 182 4.80 15.13 -6.87
C LEU A 182 6.02 16.04 -6.94
N ALA A 183 6.08 17.07 -6.10
CA ALA A 183 7.25 17.93 -6.00
C ALA A 183 8.52 17.17 -5.54
N ASN A 184 8.36 16.03 -4.86
CA ASN A 184 9.47 15.17 -4.44
C ASN A 184 9.89 14.14 -5.51
N GLN A 185 9.24 14.09 -6.68
CA GLN A 185 9.51 13.11 -7.73
C GLN A 185 10.61 13.49 -8.72
N ASP A 186 11.13 14.72 -8.66
CA ASP A 186 12.15 15.22 -9.60
C ASP A 186 13.41 14.32 -9.66
N CYS A 187 13.69 13.59 -8.59
CA CYS A 187 14.77 12.61 -8.52
C CYS A 187 14.34 11.39 -7.70
N VAL A 188 14.29 10.22 -8.35
CA VAL A 188 14.10 8.93 -7.69
C VAL A 188 15.39 8.13 -7.81
N PHE A 189 16.01 7.82 -6.68
CA PHE A 189 17.18 6.95 -6.63
C PHE A 189 16.72 5.49 -6.63
N PRO A 190 17.37 4.61 -7.40
CA PRO A 190 17.17 3.17 -7.26
C PRO A 190 17.57 2.69 -5.86
N ASP A 191 16.91 1.63 -5.40
CA ASP A 191 17.26 0.93 -4.16
C ASP A 191 18.71 0.43 -4.23
N GLN A 192 19.47 0.65 -3.16
CA GLN A 192 20.92 0.36 -3.17
C GLN A 192 21.52 0.27 -1.76
N SER A 193 22.68 -0.36 -1.66
CA SER A 193 23.45 -0.42 -0.42
C SER A 193 24.54 0.64 -0.38
N ILE A 194 24.56 1.44 0.69
CA ILE A 194 25.55 2.49 0.92
C ILE A 194 26.16 2.27 2.31
N ALA A 195 27.49 2.17 2.37
CA ALA A 195 28.23 1.97 3.61
C ALA A 195 27.75 0.78 4.48
N GLY A 196 27.27 -0.30 3.85
CA GLY A 196 26.81 -1.51 4.53
C GLY A 196 25.35 -1.52 4.97
N GLU A 197 24.63 -0.40 4.80
CA GLU A 197 23.19 -0.31 5.02
C GLU A 197 22.46 -0.37 3.67
N HIS A 198 21.31 -1.05 3.61
CA HIS A 198 20.47 -1.10 2.41
C HIS A 198 19.32 -0.10 2.52
N TYR A 199 19.15 0.72 1.48
CA TYR A 199 18.16 1.78 1.42
C TYR A 199 17.14 1.49 0.31
N PHE A 200 15.86 1.51 0.69
CA PHE A 200 14.72 1.31 -0.21
C PHE A 200 14.24 2.65 -0.76
N PHE A 201 15.10 3.42 -1.44
CA PHE A 201 14.76 4.77 -1.93
C PHE A 201 13.50 4.81 -2.81
N THR A 202 13.34 3.85 -3.71
CA THR A 202 12.17 3.72 -4.58
C THR A 202 10.97 3.20 -3.79
N GLY A 203 11.18 2.15 -3.00
CA GLY A 203 10.14 1.55 -2.15
C GLY A 203 9.55 2.54 -1.14
N ASP A 204 10.38 3.28 -0.43
CA ASP A 204 9.91 4.23 0.59
C ASP A 204 9.18 5.42 -0.04
N LYS A 205 9.59 5.89 -1.23
CA LYS A 205 8.91 6.97 -1.96
C LYS A 205 7.58 6.54 -2.58
N LEU A 206 7.50 5.37 -3.22
CA LEU A 206 6.20 4.89 -3.74
C LEU A 206 5.18 4.71 -2.61
N HIS A 207 5.66 4.44 -1.39
CA HIS A 207 4.79 4.28 -0.24
C HIS A 207 4.11 5.56 0.19
N GLU A 208 4.61 6.74 -0.18
CA GLU A 208 3.90 7.99 0.04
C GLU A 208 2.53 7.98 -0.64
N LEU A 209 2.46 7.47 -1.89
CA LEU A 209 1.20 7.37 -2.64
C LEU A 209 0.28 6.30 -2.06
N THR A 210 0.81 5.11 -1.75
CA THR A 210 -0.03 4.03 -1.20
C THR A 210 -0.52 4.34 0.22
N HIS A 211 0.29 5.04 1.02
CA HIS A 211 -0.10 5.50 2.35
C HIS A 211 -1.15 6.62 2.24
N ALA A 212 -0.95 7.59 1.34
CA ALA A 212 -1.95 8.61 1.03
C ALA A 212 -3.30 8.00 0.62
N GLN A 213 -3.30 6.96 -0.23
CA GLN A 213 -4.52 6.24 -0.60
C GLN A 213 -5.19 5.56 0.60
N ALA A 214 -4.41 4.92 1.47
CA ALA A 214 -4.94 4.32 2.69
C ALA A 214 -5.63 5.38 3.59
N LEU A 215 -5.00 6.52 3.80
CA LEU A 215 -5.60 7.63 4.56
C LEU A 215 -6.86 8.17 3.89
N HIS A 216 -6.88 8.24 2.55
CA HIS A 216 -8.06 8.62 1.80
C HIS A 216 -9.23 7.67 2.04
N TRP A 217 -8.99 6.36 1.95
CA TRP A 217 -10.00 5.34 2.21
C TRP A 217 -10.48 5.36 3.66
N LEU A 218 -9.59 5.47 4.65
CA LEU A 218 -9.99 5.60 6.05
C LEU A 218 -10.95 6.78 6.24
N ASN A 219 -10.63 7.94 5.65
CA ASN A 219 -11.49 9.10 5.72
C ASN A 219 -12.85 8.86 5.05
N GLN A 220 -12.89 8.24 3.86
CA GLN A 220 -14.15 7.89 3.17
C GLN A 220 -15.01 6.89 3.94
N LEU A 221 -14.38 5.96 4.66
CA LEU A 221 -15.04 4.95 5.48
C LEU A 221 -15.50 5.48 6.84
N GLY A 222 -15.22 6.75 7.16
CA GLY A 222 -15.65 7.41 8.40
C GLY A 222 -14.60 7.40 9.53
N TYR A 223 -13.44 6.79 9.32
CA TYR A 223 -12.32 6.75 10.28
C TYR A 223 -11.47 8.03 10.24
N THR A 224 -12.11 9.19 10.34
CA THR A 224 -11.50 10.51 10.15
C THR A 224 -10.39 10.82 11.15
N GLN A 225 -10.50 10.31 12.38
CA GLN A 225 -9.48 10.48 13.41
C GLN A 225 -8.20 9.69 13.09
N LEU A 226 -8.33 8.44 12.62
CA LEU A 226 -7.19 7.65 12.15
C LEU A 226 -6.54 8.29 10.91
N ALA A 227 -7.35 8.74 9.94
CA ALA A 227 -6.85 9.40 8.75
C ALA A 227 -6.07 10.68 9.09
N SER A 228 -6.58 11.49 10.02
CA SER A 228 -5.93 12.71 10.49
C SER A 228 -4.62 12.42 11.22
N ALA A 229 -4.61 11.43 12.12
CA ALA A 229 -3.39 11.01 12.82
C ALA A 229 -2.33 10.50 11.81
N GLY A 230 -2.73 9.62 10.89
CA GLY A 230 -1.84 9.08 9.88
C GLY A 230 -1.33 10.13 8.89
N LEU A 231 -2.06 11.23 8.68
CA LEU A 231 -1.56 12.35 7.87
C LEU A 231 -0.32 13.00 8.49
N GLU A 232 -0.25 13.10 9.82
CA GLU A 232 0.97 13.60 10.51
C GLU A 232 2.15 12.65 10.31
N ASN A 233 1.92 11.34 10.21
CA ASN A 233 2.95 10.37 9.86
C ASN A 233 3.39 10.53 8.40
N LEU A 234 2.44 10.70 7.48
CA LEU A 234 2.74 10.94 6.07
C LEU A 234 3.59 12.20 5.89
N LYS A 235 3.31 13.29 6.62
CA LYS A 235 4.16 14.50 6.59
C LYS A 235 5.62 14.23 6.96
N GLN A 236 5.85 13.41 7.98
CA GLN A 236 7.20 13.01 8.38
C GLN A 236 7.86 12.16 7.30
N GLN A 237 7.12 11.21 6.74
CA GLN A 237 7.58 10.36 5.63
C GLN A 237 8.00 11.20 4.42
N LEU A 238 7.20 12.20 4.01
CA LEU A 238 7.52 13.11 2.91
C LEU A 238 8.85 13.85 3.09
N VAL A 239 9.22 14.16 4.34
CA VAL A 239 10.47 14.85 4.67
C VAL A 239 11.64 13.86 4.69
N LEU A 240 11.44 12.69 5.28
CA LEU A 240 12.46 11.66 5.40
C LEU A 240 12.83 11.06 4.04
N ASN A 241 11.86 10.91 3.14
CA ASN A 241 12.06 10.43 1.77
C ASN A 241 12.75 11.41 0.83
N ARG A 242 12.88 12.68 1.21
CA ARG A 242 13.72 13.65 0.49
C ARG A 242 15.21 13.40 0.73
N GLN A 243 15.57 12.66 1.78
CA GLN A 243 16.96 12.39 2.10
C GLN A 243 17.57 11.48 1.03
N ALA A 244 18.70 11.90 0.48
CA ALA A 244 19.36 11.24 -0.63
C ALA A 244 20.88 11.40 -0.50
N PRO A 245 21.68 10.49 -1.11
CA PRO A 245 23.12 10.62 -1.13
C PRO A 245 23.57 11.83 -1.96
N ASP A 246 24.64 12.49 -1.53
CA ASP A 246 25.26 13.63 -2.24
C ASP A 246 25.73 13.26 -3.67
N LYS A 247 26.00 11.97 -3.89
CA LYS A 247 26.47 11.41 -5.15
C LYS A 247 25.59 10.23 -5.54
N GLY A 248 25.20 10.19 -6.80
CA GLY A 248 24.43 9.12 -7.42
C GLY A 248 23.66 9.68 -8.62
N GLU A 249 23.13 8.79 -9.44
CA GLU A 249 22.31 9.19 -10.59
C GLU A 249 20.85 8.88 -10.28
N CYS A 250 19.98 9.90 -10.40
CA CYS A 250 18.54 9.69 -10.41
C CYS A 250 18.17 8.81 -11.60
N HIS A 251 17.24 7.88 -11.39
CA HIS A 251 16.68 7.13 -12.51
C HIS A 251 15.96 8.08 -13.46
N ARG A 252 16.16 7.88 -14.77
CA ARG A 252 15.49 8.66 -15.80
C ARG A 252 14.54 7.75 -16.54
N LEU A 253 13.27 8.13 -16.57
CA LEU A 253 12.23 7.42 -17.30
C LEU A 253 12.64 7.16 -18.75
N GLN A 254 12.65 5.89 -19.17
CA GLN A 254 12.92 5.50 -20.56
C GLN A 254 11.63 5.18 -21.33
N VAL A 255 10.69 4.54 -20.65
CA VAL A 255 9.44 4.00 -21.20
C VAL A 255 8.29 4.49 -20.34
N TYR A 256 7.42 5.30 -20.94
CA TYR A 256 6.18 5.69 -20.29
C TYR A 256 5.16 4.56 -20.39
N LEU A 257 4.61 4.14 -19.24
CA LEU A 257 3.54 3.17 -19.16
C LEU A 257 2.39 3.74 -18.33
N ASP A 258 1.17 3.48 -18.80
CA ASP A 258 -0.05 4.03 -18.24
C ASP A 258 -0.90 2.90 -17.64
N PRO A 259 -1.21 2.92 -16.33
CA PRO A 259 -1.99 1.87 -15.67
C PRO A 259 -3.44 1.78 -16.15
N PHE A 260 -3.94 2.77 -16.92
CA PHE A 260 -5.24 2.67 -17.59
C PHE A 260 -5.20 1.86 -18.90
N MET A 261 -4.01 1.47 -19.37
CA MET A 261 -3.81 0.80 -20.66
C MET A 261 -3.39 -0.66 -20.47
N GLU A 262 -3.86 -1.55 -21.35
CA GLU A 262 -3.52 -2.99 -21.33
C GLU A 262 -2.00 -3.23 -21.32
N ALA A 263 -1.23 -2.47 -22.11
CA ALA A 263 0.21 -2.64 -22.25
C ALA A 263 0.96 -2.56 -20.91
N PHE A 264 0.44 -1.82 -19.93
CA PHE A 264 0.99 -1.76 -18.57
C PHE A 264 0.82 -3.08 -17.82
N TRP A 265 -0.29 -3.79 -18.03
CA TRP A 265 -0.64 -5.02 -17.31
C TRP A 265 -0.10 -6.29 -17.99
N THR A 266 0.30 -6.21 -19.26
CA THR A 266 0.89 -7.35 -20.00
C THR A 266 2.38 -7.56 -19.75
N ARG A 267 3.04 -6.62 -19.06
CA ARG A 267 4.47 -6.73 -18.76
C ARG A 267 4.71 -7.71 -17.61
N PRO A 268 5.81 -8.48 -17.64
CA PRO A 268 6.26 -9.19 -16.45
C PRO A 268 6.52 -8.21 -15.31
N PHE A 269 6.10 -8.58 -14.12
CA PHE A 269 6.47 -7.91 -12.87
C PHE A 269 6.67 -9.00 -11.82
N SER A 270 7.56 -8.75 -10.87
CA SER A 270 7.84 -9.63 -9.73
C SER A 270 7.66 -8.89 -8.40
N ASP A 271 7.62 -7.56 -8.44
CA ASP A 271 7.47 -6.74 -7.27
C ASP A 271 5.98 -6.58 -6.86
N PRO A 272 5.62 -6.90 -5.60
CA PRO A 272 4.23 -6.88 -5.14
C PRO A 272 3.67 -5.46 -4.91
N HIS A 273 4.49 -4.41 -5.00
CA HIS A 273 4.03 -3.02 -4.99
C HIS A 273 3.33 -2.64 -6.29
N HIS A 274 3.60 -3.34 -7.39
CA HIS A 274 3.12 -2.98 -8.74
C HIS A 274 1.61 -2.69 -8.79
N ILE A 275 0.79 -3.64 -8.34
CA ILE A 275 -0.69 -3.52 -8.36
C ILE A 275 -1.17 -2.43 -7.40
N LYS A 276 -0.59 -2.34 -6.20
CA LYS A 276 -0.98 -1.36 -5.18
C LYS A 276 -0.70 0.07 -5.63
N LEU A 277 0.50 0.29 -6.18
CA LEU A 277 0.89 1.59 -6.70
C LEU A 277 0.03 1.98 -7.91
N ALA A 278 -0.26 1.04 -8.81
CA ALA A 278 -1.18 1.29 -9.92
C ALA A 278 -2.56 1.74 -9.41
N GLY A 279 -3.11 1.08 -8.39
CA GLY A 279 -4.37 1.47 -7.77
C GLY A 279 -4.35 2.90 -7.21
N ALA A 280 -3.31 3.25 -6.44
CA ALA A 280 -3.13 4.60 -5.90
C ALA A 280 -3.02 5.65 -7.01
N VAL A 281 -2.21 5.37 -8.04
CA VAL A 281 -2.04 6.27 -9.19
C VAL A 281 -3.34 6.45 -9.95
N MET A 282 -4.07 5.38 -10.24
CA MET A 282 -5.34 5.47 -10.95
C MET A 282 -6.38 6.29 -10.15
N GLU A 283 -6.46 6.09 -8.84
CA GLU A 283 -7.37 6.82 -7.96
C GLU A 283 -7.06 8.32 -7.94
N PHE A 284 -5.81 8.69 -7.70
CA PHE A 284 -5.40 10.09 -7.63
C PHE A 284 -5.42 10.77 -9.01
N SER A 285 -5.20 10.04 -10.10
CA SER A 285 -5.34 10.56 -11.46
C SER A 285 -6.79 10.97 -11.76
N ARG A 286 -7.79 10.17 -11.36
CA ARG A 286 -9.21 10.47 -11.59
C ARG A 286 -9.75 11.68 -10.84
N ARG A 287 -9.12 12.02 -9.72
CA ARG A 287 -9.48 13.19 -8.91
C ARG A 287 -9.01 14.51 -9.53
N ARG A 288 -8.22 14.44 -10.61
CA ARG A 288 -7.57 15.58 -11.26
C ARG A 288 -8.25 15.91 -12.58
N ASN A 289 -8.12 17.16 -13.03
CA ASN A 289 -8.55 17.52 -14.38
C ASN A 289 -7.63 16.85 -15.42
N PRO A 290 -8.03 16.71 -16.70
CA PRO A 290 -7.28 15.94 -17.70
C PRO A 290 -5.81 16.35 -17.86
N ARG A 291 -5.51 17.66 -17.76
CA ARG A 291 -4.14 18.17 -17.87
C ARG A 291 -3.30 17.79 -16.65
N GLN A 292 -3.87 17.93 -15.46
CA GLN A 292 -3.22 17.54 -14.20
C GLN A 292 -3.04 16.02 -14.12
N ALA A 293 -4.02 15.24 -14.56
CA ALA A 293 -3.96 13.78 -14.62
C ALA A 293 -2.81 13.31 -15.51
N ALA A 294 -2.67 13.89 -16.72
CA ALA A 294 -1.57 13.55 -17.62
C ALA A 294 -0.19 13.91 -17.05
N GLY A 295 -0.07 15.05 -16.35
CA GLY A 295 1.15 15.42 -15.63
C GLY A 295 1.48 14.43 -14.52
N PHE A 296 0.49 14.15 -13.65
CA PHE A 296 0.60 13.20 -12.55
C PHE A 296 1.07 11.81 -13.01
N LEU A 297 0.46 11.25 -14.06
CA LEU A 297 0.84 9.96 -14.61
C LEU A 297 2.29 9.94 -15.10
N LYS A 298 2.77 11.05 -15.68
CA LYS A 298 4.15 11.18 -16.14
C LYS A 298 5.14 11.25 -14.97
N ASP A 299 4.80 11.99 -13.93
CA ASP A 299 5.67 12.22 -12.78
C ASP A 299 5.90 10.92 -11.97
N VAL A 300 4.89 10.04 -11.91
CA VAL A 300 4.97 8.75 -11.22
C VAL A 300 5.46 7.60 -12.11
N ALA A 301 5.63 7.83 -13.43
CA ALA A 301 5.96 6.75 -14.36
C ALA A 301 7.33 6.12 -14.10
N VAL A 302 8.24 6.84 -13.45
CA VAL A 302 9.59 6.38 -13.09
C VAL A 302 9.55 5.12 -12.21
N TYR A 303 8.55 4.99 -11.35
CA TYR A 303 8.39 3.82 -10.48
C TYR A 303 8.16 2.53 -11.27
N TRP A 304 7.51 2.64 -12.43
CA TRP A 304 7.17 1.46 -13.23
C TRP A 304 8.39 0.72 -13.74
N GLU A 305 9.52 1.42 -13.94
CA GLU A 305 10.76 0.84 -14.42
C GLU A 305 11.66 0.34 -13.29
N LEU A 306 11.46 0.87 -12.08
CA LEU A 306 12.23 0.52 -10.89
C LEU A 306 11.59 -0.61 -10.09
N LEU A 307 10.35 -0.97 -10.42
CA LEU A 307 9.64 -2.14 -9.93
C LEU A 307 9.77 -3.27 -10.97
N PRO A 308 10.69 -4.24 -10.76
CA PRO A 308 10.83 -5.39 -11.65
C PRO A 308 9.68 -6.39 -11.54
#